data_AF-A0A803KTP7-F1
#
_entry.id   AF-A0A803KTP7-F1
#
_cell.length_a   1.000
_cell.length_b   1.000
_cell.length_c   1.000
_cell.angle_alpha   90.00
_cell.angle_beta   90.00
_cell.angle_gamma   90.00
#
_symmetry.space_group_name_H-M   'P 1'
#
loop_
_entity.id
_entity.type
_entity.pdbx_description
1 polymer ?
#
loop_
_entity_poly.entity_id
_entity_poly.type
_entity_poly.pdbx_seq_one_letter_code
_entity_poly.pdbx_strand_id
1 'polypeptide(L)'
;MVVRIVEGEEIEEGVAGSGCSDNWLVRLFRSGGWMGPAGRLAAGPARVRAPAGEGRRNPKIEKNPYLGFIYTSFQERATFISHGNAARLAKQHGDLKLAQICGLIAADEKCHENAYSKIVQKLFEIDPDTTILAFADMMRKKISVPAHLMYDGRDYNLFDHFAAIAARLGVYSARDYADVMEHLVGYWQVEKLTGLSPEGRKAQEFVCGLPQRIKIIEEKAQDRAKQAPSLRLSWVYDREVRL
;
A
#
# COMPACT_ATOMS: atom_id res chain seq x y z
N MET A 1 17.50 11.41 5.27
CA MET A 1 17.47 11.85 6.69
C MET A 1 17.47 10.62 7.57
N VAL A 2 18.59 10.32 8.25
CA VAL A 2 18.66 9.20 9.21
C VAL A 2 18.47 9.79 10.59
N VAL A 3 17.26 9.69 11.14
CA VAL A 3 17.01 10.01 12.55
C VAL A 3 17.32 8.74 13.35
N ARG A 4 18.50 8.67 13.95
CA ARG A 4 18.73 7.78 15.09
C ARG A 4 18.22 8.51 16.33
N ILE A 5 17.05 8.10 16.84
CA ILE A 5 16.68 8.42 18.21
C ILE A 5 17.31 7.33 19.08
N VAL A 6 18.50 7.60 19.60
CA VAL A 6 19.01 6.89 20.77
C VAL A 6 18.36 7.59 21.97
N GLU A 7 17.83 6.80 22.90
CA GLU A 7 17.17 7.30 24.11
C GLU A 7 18.03 8.37 24.79
N GLY A 8 17.52 9.60 24.88
CA GLY A 8 17.89 10.52 25.96
C GLY A 8 18.64 11.82 25.65
N GLU A 9 19.04 12.19 24.43
CA GLU A 9 19.73 13.49 24.20
C GLU A 9 19.32 14.22 22.91
N GLU A 10 19.57 15.54 22.88
CA GLU A 10 19.04 16.58 21.99
C GLU A 10 19.20 16.36 20.47
N ILE A 11 18.31 17.01 19.72
CA ILE A 11 18.24 17.00 18.25
C ILE A 11 19.35 17.90 17.70
N GLU A 12 20.45 17.34 17.21
CA GLU A 12 21.39 18.10 16.35
C GLU A 12 20.98 18.01 14.87
N GLU A 13 20.79 19.17 14.24
CA GLU A 13 20.52 19.32 12.81
C GLU A 13 21.80 19.14 11.97
N GLY A 14 21.81 18.12 11.11
CA GLY A 14 22.85 17.89 10.10
C GLY A 14 22.35 18.18 8.68
N VAL A 15 23.14 18.96 7.93
CA VAL A 15 22.85 19.58 6.62
C VAL A 15 22.50 18.60 5.48
N ALA A 16 21.65 19.09 4.58
CA ALA A 16 21.12 18.46 3.37
C ALA A 16 22.16 17.82 2.43
N GLY A 17 21.86 16.59 2.01
CA GLY A 17 22.54 15.88 0.92
C GLY A 17 21.57 14.98 0.17
N SER A 18 21.38 15.29 -1.13
CA SER A 18 20.74 14.50 -2.21
C SER A 18 19.57 13.59 -1.83
N GLY A 19 18.35 14.08 -2.10
CA GLY A 19 17.08 13.38 -1.91
C GLY A 19 16.92 12.17 -2.84
N CYS A 20 17.36 11.02 -2.37
CA CYS A 20 16.82 9.69 -2.66
C CYS A 20 17.62 8.72 -1.77
N SER A 21 17.21 8.51 -0.52
CA SER A 21 17.95 7.62 0.39
C SER A 21 17.04 6.61 1.07
N ASP A 22 17.31 5.34 0.74
CA ASP A 22 16.96 4.10 1.44
C ASP A 22 15.48 3.73 1.64
N ASN A 23 15.11 2.61 1.02
CA ASN A 23 13.83 1.91 1.14
C ASN A 23 13.48 1.59 2.61
N TRP A 24 12.71 2.48 3.24
CA TRP A 24 12.27 2.40 4.63
C TRP A 24 11.41 1.15 4.91
N LEU A 25 10.69 0.64 3.91
CA LEU A 25 9.85 -0.56 4.03
C LEU A 25 10.67 -1.80 4.42
N VAL A 26 11.91 -1.91 3.93
CA VAL A 26 12.84 -2.99 4.32
C VAL A 26 13.38 -2.82 5.75
N ARG A 27 13.46 -1.57 6.26
CA ARG A 27 13.91 -1.26 7.62
C ARG A 27 12.79 -1.38 8.66
N LEU A 28 11.55 -1.03 8.31
CA LEU A 28 10.39 -1.15 9.20
C LEU A 28 10.09 -2.62 9.56
N PHE A 29 10.18 -3.53 8.58
CA PHE A 29 9.96 -4.96 8.82
C PHE A 29 11.16 -5.68 9.47
N ARG A 30 12.38 -5.13 9.39
CA ARG A 30 13.58 -5.71 10.01
C ARG A 30 13.78 -5.31 11.47
N SER A 31 13.28 -4.16 11.90
CA SER A 31 13.58 -3.62 13.23
C SER A 31 12.64 -4.10 14.35
N GLY A 32 11.50 -4.74 14.03
CA GLY A 32 10.59 -5.28 15.05
C GLY A 32 9.99 -4.24 16.01
N GLY A 33 10.28 -2.94 15.81
CA GLY A 33 9.85 -1.85 16.67
C GLY A 33 8.61 -1.19 16.10
N TRP A 34 7.45 -1.51 16.68
CA TRP A 34 6.27 -0.65 16.56
C TRP A 34 6.47 0.52 17.52
N MET A 35 6.77 1.72 17.01
CA MET A 35 6.62 2.94 17.82
C MET A 35 5.13 3.27 17.93
N GLY A 36 4.47 2.73 18.95
CA GLY A 36 3.17 3.26 19.37
C GLY A 36 3.35 4.64 19.99
N PRO A 37 2.57 5.66 19.61
CA PRO A 37 2.62 6.93 20.32
C PRO A 37 2.14 6.71 21.75
N ALA A 38 2.99 7.05 22.73
CA ALA A 38 2.62 7.24 24.14
C ALA A 38 1.83 6.09 24.79
N GLY A 39 2.32 4.85 24.74
CA GLY A 39 1.74 3.72 25.49
C GLY A 39 0.31 3.33 25.11
N ARG A 40 -0.18 3.75 23.93
CA ARG A 40 -1.55 3.45 23.46
C ARG A 40 -1.69 2.10 22.76
N LEU A 41 -0.57 1.48 22.40
CA LEU A 41 -0.52 0.16 21.77
C LEU A 41 0.05 -0.87 22.74
N ALA A 42 -0.53 -2.07 22.74
CA ALA A 42 0.02 -3.20 23.48
C ALA A 42 1.38 -3.60 22.90
N ALA A 43 2.38 -3.79 23.76
CA ALA A 43 3.66 -4.34 23.37
C ALA A 43 3.47 -5.84 23.07
N GLY A 44 3.33 -6.19 21.79
CA GLY A 44 3.21 -7.56 21.32
C GLY A 44 3.53 -7.64 19.82
N PRO A 45 4.21 -8.69 19.34
CA PRO A 45 4.63 -8.73 17.95
C PRO A 45 3.43 -9.04 17.07
N ALA A 46 2.94 -8.05 16.32
CA ALA A 46 2.25 -8.33 15.07
C ALA A 46 3.25 -9.12 14.19
N ARG A 47 3.04 -10.43 14.07
CA ARG A 47 3.92 -11.29 13.26
C ARG A 47 3.24 -11.48 11.91
N VAL A 48 4.00 -11.30 10.84
CA VAL A 48 3.61 -11.84 9.55
C VAL A 48 3.89 -13.34 9.60
N ARG A 49 2.85 -14.18 9.50
CA ARG A 49 3.03 -15.63 9.48
C ARG A 49 3.81 -15.99 8.22
N ALA A 50 5.00 -16.58 8.38
CA ALA A 50 5.65 -17.25 7.27
C ALA A 50 4.79 -18.47 6.90
N PRO A 51 4.46 -18.70 5.61
CA PRO A 51 3.82 -19.94 5.21
C PRO A 51 4.68 -21.11 5.67
N ALA A 52 4.07 -22.12 6.30
CA ALA A 52 4.76 -23.38 6.53
C ALA A 52 4.99 -24.02 5.15
N GLY A 53 6.20 -23.96 4.62
CA GLY A 53 6.61 -24.67 3.41
C GLY A 53 6.77 -23.86 2.12
N GLU A 54 6.61 -22.54 2.14
CA GLU A 54 6.96 -21.72 0.97
C GLU A 54 7.41 -20.33 1.44
N GLY A 55 8.55 -19.87 0.93
CA GLY A 55 9.20 -18.64 1.37
C GLY A 55 8.29 -17.41 1.30
N ARG A 56 8.70 -16.32 1.96
CA ARG A 56 8.10 -14.96 1.95
C ARG A 56 7.96 -14.30 0.56
N ARG A 57 7.79 -15.06 -0.51
CA ARG A 57 7.88 -14.63 -1.91
C ARG A 57 6.84 -15.39 -2.69
N ASN A 58 5.96 -14.66 -3.38
CA ASN A 58 5.16 -15.25 -4.44
C ASN A 58 6.13 -15.61 -5.60
N PRO A 59 6.41 -16.90 -5.88
CA PRO A 59 7.49 -17.31 -6.80
C PRO A 59 7.32 -16.79 -8.23
N LYS A 60 6.12 -16.33 -8.57
CA LYS A 60 5.74 -15.85 -9.90
C LYS A 60 6.15 -14.39 -10.18
N ILE A 61 6.36 -13.56 -9.16
CA ILE A 61 6.76 -12.16 -9.33
C ILE A 61 8.28 -12.05 -9.53
N GLU A 62 9.07 -12.91 -8.89
CA GLU A 62 10.54 -12.77 -8.85
C GLU A 62 11.27 -12.96 -10.18
N LYS A 63 10.62 -13.53 -11.21
CA LYS A 63 11.27 -13.79 -12.50
C LYS A 63 10.82 -12.88 -13.63
N ASN A 64 9.81 -12.04 -13.43
CA ASN A 64 9.28 -11.16 -14.47
C ASN A 64 9.38 -9.68 -14.04
N PRO A 65 10.32 -8.91 -14.62
CA PRO A 65 10.51 -7.50 -14.24
C PRO A 65 9.28 -6.63 -14.55
N TYR A 66 8.46 -6.98 -15.55
CA TYR A 66 7.22 -6.25 -15.86
C TYR A 66 6.24 -6.34 -14.69
N LEU A 67 6.00 -7.56 -14.18
CA LEU A 67 5.13 -7.78 -13.02
C LEU A 67 5.68 -7.08 -11.78
N GLY A 68 7.00 -7.15 -11.57
CA GLY A 68 7.67 -6.52 -10.43
C GLY A 68 7.49 -5.00 -10.39
N PHE A 69 7.81 -4.30 -11.48
CA PHE A 69 7.71 -2.85 -11.52
C PHE A 69 6.27 -2.32 -11.53
N ILE A 70 5.32 -3.06 -12.12
CA ILE A 70 3.90 -2.72 -12.03
C ILE A 70 3.43 -2.87 -10.57
N TYR A 71 3.81 -3.97 -9.91
CA TYR A 71 3.50 -4.21 -8.51
C TYR A 71 4.05 -3.12 -7.60
N THR A 72 5.34 -2.75 -7.74
CA THR A 72 5.95 -1.71 -6.89
C THR A 72 5.36 -0.34 -7.17
N SER A 73 5.12 0.03 -8.43
CA SER A 73 4.45 1.30 -8.76
C SER A 73 3.08 1.41 -8.09
N PHE A 74 2.32 0.32 -8.07
CA PHE A 74 1.02 0.26 -7.40
C PHE A 74 1.15 0.40 -5.87
N GLN A 75 2.06 -0.37 -5.27
CA GLN A 75 2.25 -0.39 -3.82
C GLN A 75 2.73 0.97 -3.29
N GLU A 76 3.73 1.58 -3.92
CA GLU A 76 4.27 2.88 -3.48
C GLU A 76 3.20 3.98 -3.57
N ARG A 77 2.30 3.93 -4.56
CA ARG A 77 1.17 4.86 -4.60
C ARG A 77 0.12 4.57 -3.53
N ALA A 78 -0.17 3.31 -3.28
CA ALA A 78 -1.11 2.91 -2.23
C ALA A 78 -0.61 3.34 -0.84
N THR A 79 0.68 3.19 -0.58
CA THR A 79 1.30 3.63 0.68
C THR A 79 1.34 5.15 0.76
N PHE A 80 1.68 5.86 -0.31
CA PHE A 80 1.60 7.33 -0.37
C PHE A 80 0.22 7.86 0.05
N ILE A 81 -0.85 7.27 -0.49
CA ILE A 81 -2.23 7.63 -0.12
C ILE A 81 -2.48 7.31 1.36
N SER A 82 -2.13 6.10 1.80
CA SER A 82 -2.34 5.64 3.18
C SER A 82 -1.65 6.54 4.20
N HIS A 83 -0.37 6.87 4.00
CA HIS A 83 0.41 7.73 4.87
C HIS A 83 -0.05 9.18 4.80
N GLY A 84 -0.42 9.69 3.61
CA GLY A 84 -1.01 11.01 3.46
C GLY A 84 -2.34 11.17 4.20
N ASN A 85 -3.20 10.14 4.16
CA ASN A 85 -4.46 10.12 4.90
C ASN A 85 -4.23 10.01 6.40
N ALA A 86 -3.31 9.15 6.85
CA ALA A 86 -2.91 9.05 8.25
C ALA A 86 -2.34 10.37 8.79
N ALA A 87 -1.53 11.09 8.00
CA ALA A 87 -1.02 12.41 8.36
C ALA A 87 -2.14 13.43 8.60
N ARG A 88 -3.16 13.42 7.72
CA ARG A 88 -4.34 14.28 7.85
C ARG A 88 -5.14 13.97 9.11
N LEU A 89 -5.37 12.69 9.40
CA LEU A 89 -6.06 12.24 10.61
C LEU A 89 -5.29 12.66 11.87
N ALA A 90 -3.98 12.42 11.90
CA ALA A 90 -3.13 12.83 13.03
C ALA A 90 -3.23 14.34 13.29
N LYS A 91 -3.18 15.15 12.22
CA LYS A 91 -3.34 16.61 12.31
C LYS A 91 -4.73 17.01 12.83
N GLN A 92 -5.79 16.37 12.35
CA GLN A 92 -7.17 16.61 12.83
C GLN A 92 -7.34 16.27 14.32
N HIS A 93 -6.62 15.28 14.82
CA HIS A 93 -6.59 14.91 16.23
C HIS A 93 -5.56 15.70 17.07
N GLY A 94 -4.90 16.70 16.49
CA GLY A 94 -3.97 17.60 17.20
C GLY A 94 -2.54 17.08 17.34
N ASP A 95 -2.20 15.91 16.81
CA ASP A 95 -0.84 15.36 16.86
C ASP A 95 -0.02 15.81 15.64
N LEU A 96 0.54 17.01 15.73
CA LEU A 96 1.33 17.62 14.65
C LEU A 96 2.64 16.87 14.36
N LYS A 97 3.25 16.24 15.38
CA LYS A 97 4.50 15.49 15.21
C LYS A 97 4.24 14.19 14.43
N LEU A 98 3.19 13.45 14.80
CA LEU A 98 2.79 12.26 14.05
C LEU A 98 2.38 12.63 12.61
N ALA A 99 1.66 13.73 12.43
CA ALA A 99 1.32 14.23 11.11
C ALA A 99 2.56 14.51 10.25
N GLN A 100 3.60 15.12 10.83
CA GLN A 100 4.86 15.38 10.14
C GLN A 100 5.58 14.08 9.76
N ILE A 101 5.66 13.10 10.67
CA ILE A 101 6.28 11.79 10.39
C ILE A 101 5.57 11.09 9.23
N CYS A 102 4.24 10.99 9.29
CA CYS A 102 3.46 10.36 8.22
C CYS A 102 3.60 11.12 6.89
N GLY A 103 3.66 12.46 6.93
CA GLY A 103 3.86 13.29 5.75
C GLY A 103 5.24 13.12 5.09
N LEU A 104 6.30 12.96 5.89
CA LEU A 104 7.65 12.69 5.38
C LEU A 104 7.73 11.31 4.71
N ILE A 105 7.13 10.29 5.31
CA ILE A 105 7.06 8.94 4.71
C ILE A 105 6.30 8.99 3.38
N ALA A 106 5.15 9.67 3.34
CA ALA A 106 4.39 9.85 2.10
C ALA A 106 5.22 10.56 1.01
N ALA A 107 6.03 11.56 1.36
CA ALA A 107 6.89 12.23 0.40
C ALA A 107 7.93 11.28 -0.23
N ASP A 108 8.53 10.40 0.57
CA ASP A 108 9.47 9.38 0.08
C ASP A 108 8.77 8.38 -0.85
N GLU A 109 7.59 7.89 -0.47
CA GLU A 109 6.78 6.96 -1.26
C GLU A 109 6.38 7.57 -2.61
N LYS A 110 6.07 8.87 -2.65
CA LYS A 110 5.79 9.58 -3.90
C LYS A 110 7.01 9.61 -4.84
N CYS A 111 8.22 9.75 -4.28
CA CYS A 111 9.45 9.69 -5.05
C CYS A 111 9.66 8.30 -5.65
N HIS A 112 9.46 7.24 -4.86
CA HIS A 112 9.56 5.86 -5.33
C HIS A 112 8.52 5.53 -6.40
N GLU A 113 7.26 5.92 -6.20
CA GLU A 113 6.20 5.77 -7.20
C GLU A 113 6.64 6.38 -8.54
N ASN A 114 7.14 7.61 -8.52
CA ASN A 114 7.57 8.29 -9.74
C ASN A 114 8.73 7.55 -10.43
N ALA A 115 9.67 7.00 -9.66
CA ALA A 115 10.79 6.24 -10.21
C ALA A 115 10.31 4.94 -10.89
N TYR A 116 9.51 4.13 -10.20
CA TYR A 116 9.00 2.87 -10.75
C TYR A 116 8.02 3.08 -11.90
N SER A 117 7.15 4.09 -11.81
CA SER A 117 6.18 4.40 -12.87
C SER A 117 6.85 4.82 -14.18
N LYS A 118 8.00 5.51 -14.11
CA LYS A 118 8.81 5.84 -15.30
C LYS A 118 9.42 4.61 -15.95
N ILE A 119 9.82 3.60 -15.17
CA ILE A 119 10.32 2.34 -15.72
C ILE A 119 9.22 1.65 -16.51
N VAL A 120 8.03 1.52 -15.94
CA VAL A 120 6.88 0.90 -16.64
C VAL A 120 6.44 1.71 -17.86
N GLN A 121 6.48 3.04 -17.77
CA GLN A 121 6.23 3.91 -18.92
C GLN A 121 7.18 3.58 -20.08
N LYS A 122 8.47 3.39 -19.79
CA LYS A 122 9.46 3.00 -20.81
C LYS A 122 9.21 1.59 -21.35
N LEU A 123 8.72 0.66 -20.51
CA LEU A 123 8.31 -0.67 -20.97
C LEU A 123 7.12 -0.59 -21.95
N PHE A 124 6.15 0.30 -21.72
CA PHE A 124 5.06 0.53 -22.68
C PHE A 124 5.55 1.11 -24.02
N GLU A 125 6.62 1.91 -24.02
CA GLU A 125 7.20 2.43 -25.27
C GLU A 125 7.93 1.36 -26.09
N ILE A 126 8.59 0.40 -25.43
CA ILE A 126 9.44 -0.61 -26.08
C ILE A 126 8.66 -1.88 -26.42
N ASP A 127 7.77 -2.31 -25.51
CA ASP A 127 7.06 -3.58 -25.57
C ASP A 127 5.63 -3.43 -24.99
N PRO A 128 4.76 -2.70 -25.70
CA PRO A 128 3.42 -2.36 -25.19
C PRO A 128 2.56 -3.60 -24.96
N ASP A 129 2.69 -4.63 -25.80
CA ASP A 129 1.83 -5.83 -25.74
C ASP A 129 2.13 -6.69 -24.51
N THR A 130 3.41 -7.01 -24.27
CA THR A 130 3.79 -7.75 -23.06
C THR A 130 3.50 -6.95 -21.80
N THR A 131 3.71 -5.63 -21.83
CA THR A 131 3.47 -4.76 -20.67
C THR A 131 1.99 -4.69 -20.31
N ILE A 132 1.08 -4.55 -21.28
CA ILE A 132 -0.36 -4.54 -20.97
C ILE A 132 -0.87 -5.90 -20.49
N LEU A 133 -0.34 -6.99 -21.03
CA LEU A 133 -0.66 -8.35 -20.56
C LEU A 133 -0.20 -8.56 -19.12
N ALA A 134 1.02 -8.09 -18.78
CA ALA A 134 1.53 -8.13 -17.41
C ALA A 134 0.68 -7.27 -16.46
N PHE A 135 0.25 -6.08 -16.89
CA PHE A 135 -0.62 -5.23 -16.08
C PHE A 135 -1.97 -5.90 -15.81
N ALA A 136 -2.60 -6.45 -16.85
CA ALA A 136 -3.85 -7.19 -16.70
C ALA A 136 -3.69 -8.43 -15.81
N ASP A 137 -2.59 -9.18 -15.92
CA ASP A 137 -2.30 -10.34 -15.07
C ASP A 137 -2.18 -9.94 -13.59
N MET A 138 -1.46 -8.85 -13.28
CA MET A 138 -1.38 -8.32 -11.92
C MET A 138 -2.75 -7.93 -11.37
N MET A 139 -3.58 -7.28 -12.18
CA MET A 139 -4.92 -6.87 -11.76
C MET A 139 -5.87 -8.07 -11.56
N ARG A 140 -5.77 -9.12 -12.38
CA ARG A 140 -6.55 -10.36 -12.19
C ARG A 140 -6.17 -11.10 -10.91
N LYS A 141 -4.87 -11.15 -10.60
CA LYS A 141 -4.36 -11.76 -9.37
C LYS A 141 -4.70 -10.97 -8.11
N LYS A 142 -5.15 -9.71 -8.29
CA LYS A 142 -5.26 -8.68 -7.26
C LYS A 142 -3.89 -8.35 -6.68
N ILE A 143 -3.61 -7.08 -6.47
CA ILE A 143 -2.37 -6.68 -5.80
C ILE A 143 -2.50 -7.07 -4.33
N SER A 144 -1.94 -8.23 -3.97
CA SER A 144 -1.90 -8.69 -2.59
C SER A 144 -0.98 -7.78 -1.78
N VAL A 145 -1.49 -7.28 -0.65
CA VAL A 145 -0.71 -6.46 0.28
C VAL A 145 0.32 -7.36 0.97
N PRO A 146 1.59 -6.95 1.14
CA PRO A 146 2.61 -7.78 1.79
C PRO A 146 2.21 -8.34 3.16
N ALA A 147 1.38 -7.60 3.90
CA ALA A 147 0.89 -7.96 5.23
C ALA A 147 -0.40 -8.81 5.25
N HIS A 148 -0.87 -9.34 4.12
CA HIS A 148 -2.11 -10.14 4.07
C HIS A 148 -2.10 -11.41 4.97
N LEU A 149 -0.92 -11.88 5.38
CA LEU A 149 -0.73 -13.02 6.31
C LEU A 149 -0.47 -12.59 7.76
N MET A 150 -0.92 -11.39 8.13
CA MET A 150 -0.77 -10.84 9.47
C MET A 150 -1.55 -11.66 10.50
N TYR A 151 -0.88 -12.00 11.61
CA TYR A 151 -1.43 -12.81 12.69
C TYR A 151 -0.85 -12.37 14.04
N ASP A 152 -1.72 -12.21 15.04
CA ASP A 152 -1.33 -11.79 16.40
C ASP A 152 -1.25 -12.95 17.40
N GLY A 153 -1.50 -14.19 16.95
CA GLY A 153 -1.58 -15.35 17.84
C GLY A 153 -3.01 -15.76 18.21
N ARG A 154 -4.02 -14.95 17.87
CA ARG A 154 -5.42 -15.17 18.27
C ARG A 154 -6.40 -15.05 17.09
N ASP A 155 -6.20 -14.07 16.22
CA ASP A 155 -7.15 -13.72 15.16
C ASP A 155 -6.62 -14.11 13.77
N TYR A 156 -7.23 -15.12 13.17
CA TYR A 156 -6.87 -15.60 11.83
C TYR A 156 -7.28 -14.65 10.69
N ASN A 157 -8.21 -13.73 10.94
CA ASN A 157 -8.71 -12.77 9.96
C ASN A 157 -8.19 -11.35 10.24
N LEU A 158 -7.09 -11.23 10.99
CA LEU A 158 -6.58 -9.96 11.49
C LEU A 158 -6.30 -8.94 10.39
N PHE A 159 -5.84 -9.39 9.20
CA PHE A 159 -5.68 -8.50 8.06
C PHE A 159 -7.01 -7.93 7.56
N ASP A 160 -8.05 -8.75 7.43
CA ASP A 160 -9.37 -8.29 6.96
C ASP A 160 -10.00 -7.32 7.96
N HIS A 161 -9.84 -7.60 9.26
CA HIS A 161 -10.26 -6.71 10.32
C HIS A 161 -9.51 -5.38 10.30
N PHE A 162 -8.18 -5.41 10.15
CA PHE A 162 -7.37 -4.20 9.99
C PHE A 162 -7.78 -3.40 8.75
N ALA A 163 -7.99 -4.08 7.62
CA ALA A 163 -8.40 -3.45 6.36
C ALA A 163 -9.78 -2.78 6.48
N ALA A 164 -10.73 -3.43 7.16
CA ALA A 164 -12.05 -2.84 7.43
C ALA A 164 -11.94 -1.56 8.28
N ILE A 165 -11.15 -1.60 9.37
CA ILE A 165 -10.91 -0.44 10.23
C ILE A 165 -10.23 0.69 9.42
N ALA A 166 -9.22 0.36 8.61
CA ALA A 166 -8.51 1.34 7.76
C ALA A 166 -9.45 1.98 6.73
N ALA A 167 -10.32 1.20 6.09
CA ALA A 167 -11.31 1.69 5.15
C ALA A 167 -12.33 2.62 5.83
N ARG A 168 -12.86 2.22 6.99
CA ARG A 168 -13.82 3.03 7.76
C ARG A 168 -13.22 4.34 8.25
N LEU A 169 -11.94 4.34 8.66
CA LEU A 169 -11.23 5.55 9.07
C LEU A 169 -10.79 6.42 7.88
N GLY A 170 -10.99 5.97 6.64
CA GLY A 170 -10.56 6.69 5.45
C GLY A 170 -9.05 6.73 5.27
N VAL A 171 -8.33 5.75 5.83
CA VAL A 171 -6.88 5.59 5.63
C VAL A 171 -6.62 4.97 4.26
N TYR A 172 -7.23 3.82 3.99
CA TYR A 172 -7.14 3.13 2.69
C TYR A 172 -8.32 2.18 2.51
N SER A 173 -8.98 2.26 1.35
CA SER A 173 -10.21 1.54 1.02
C SER A 173 -10.14 0.92 -0.39
N ALA A 174 -11.17 0.16 -0.77
CA ALA A 174 -11.28 -0.34 -2.15
C ALA A 174 -11.47 0.80 -3.17
N ARG A 175 -11.99 1.96 -2.75
CA ARG A 175 -12.05 3.16 -3.58
C ARG A 175 -10.65 3.70 -3.88
N ASP A 176 -9.80 3.79 -2.86
CA ASP A 176 -8.41 4.22 -3.03
C ASP A 176 -7.65 3.26 -3.96
N TYR A 177 -7.89 1.95 -3.83
CA TYR A 177 -7.35 0.96 -4.77
C TYR A 177 -7.75 1.26 -6.23
N ALA A 178 -9.03 1.58 -6.46
CA ALA A 178 -9.50 1.96 -7.78
C ALA A 178 -8.89 3.27 -8.27
N ASP A 179 -8.68 4.25 -7.39
CA ASP A 179 -8.06 5.53 -7.71
C ASP A 179 -6.55 5.37 -8.03
N VAL A 180 -5.84 4.44 -7.38
CA VAL A 180 -4.48 4.05 -7.77
C VAL A 180 -4.48 3.47 -9.19
N MET A 181 -5.40 2.55 -9.49
CA MET A 181 -5.52 1.99 -10.84
C MET A 181 -5.77 3.06 -11.89
N GLU A 182 -6.78 3.91 -11.66
CA GLU A 182 -7.16 4.99 -12.57
C GLU A 182 -5.98 5.95 -12.80
N HIS A 183 -5.22 6.27 -11.74
CA HIS A 183 -4.01 7.06 -11.88
C HIS A 183 -2.96 6.40 -12.77
N LEU A 184 -2.63 5.12 -12.56
CA LEU A 184 -1.61 4.43 -13.33
C LEU A 184 -2.03 4.22 -14.79
N VAL A 185 -3.31 3.92 -15.03
CA VAL A 185 -3.91 3.86 -16.37
C VAL A 185 -3.75 5.18 -17.10
N GLY A 186 -4.04 6.30 -16.44
CA GLY A 186 -3.86 7.64 -16.99
C GLY A 186 -2.39 8.00 -17.21
N TYR A 187 -1.53 7.73 -16.23
CA TYR A 187 -0.10 8.06 -16.28
C TYR A 187 0.62 7.32 -17.43
N TRP A 188 0.33 6.03 -17.62
CA TRP A 188 0.87 5.23 -18.72
C TRP A 188 0.11 5.39 -20.03
N GLN A 189 -0.94 6.21 -20.06
CA GLN A 189 -1.79 6.46 -21.24
C GLN A 189 -2.33 5.15 -21.86
N VAL A 190 -2.72 4.20 -21.02
CA VAL A 190 -3.08 2.83 -21.44
C VAL A 190 -4.20 2.84 -22.47
N GLU A 191 -5.19 3.72 -22.34
CA GLU A 191 -6.31 3.87 -23.30
C GLU A 191 -5.86 4.27 -24.71
N LYS A 192 -4.71 4.93 -24.83
CA LYS A 192 -4.19 5.44 -26.12
C LYS A 192 -3.22 4.46 -26.79
N LEU A 193 -2.94 3.32 -26.18
CA LEU A 193 -2.06 2.31 -26.79
C LEU A 193 -2.70 1.77 -28.07
N THR A 194 -1.93 1.74 -29.15
CA THR A 194 -2.32 1.23 -30.47
C THR A 194 -1.34 0.15 -30.92
N GLY A 195 -1.72 -0.65 -31.93
CA GLY A 195 -0.84 -1.70 -32.47
C GLY A 195 -0.70 -2.93 -31.57
N LEU A 196 -1.58 -3.08 -30.56
CA LEU A 196 -1.64 -4.26 -29.70
C LEU A 196 -2.18 -5.48 -30.43
N SER A 197 -1.76 -6.66 -29.98
CA SER A 197 -2.33 -7.96 -30.36
C SER A 197 -3.81 -8.05 -29.94
N PRO A 198 -4.58 -9.04 -30.46
CA PRO A 198 -5.94 -9.29 -30.01
C PRO A 198 -6.04 -9.51 -28.48
N GLU A 199 -5.06 -10.21 -27.90
CA GLU A 199 -4.95 -10.45 -26.47
C GLU A 199 -4.61 -9.17 -25.71
N GLY A 200 -3.69 -8.35 -26.26
CA GLY A 200 -3.30 -7.05 -25.72
C GLY A 200 -4.49 -6.08 -25.67
N ARG A 201 -5.32 -6.03 -26.71
CA ARG A 201 -6.56 -5.20 -26.71
C ARG A 201 -7.56 -5.64 -25.65
N LYS A 202 -7.78 -6.95 -25.48
CA LYS A 202 -8.63 -7.47 -24.39
C LYS A 202 -8.07 -7.12 -23.01
N ALA A 203 -6.75 -7.14 -22.85
CA ALA A 203 -6.09 -6.73 -21.62
C ALA A 203 -6.23 -5.22 -21.37
N GLN A 204 -6.09 -4.40 -22.40
CA GLN A 204 -6.31 -2.95 -22.36
C GLN A 204 -7.74 -2.62 -21.92
N GLU A 205 -8.77 -3.17 -22.59
CA GLU A 205 -10.18 -2.98 -22.23
C GLU A 205 -10.47 -3.41 -20.78
N PHE A 206 -9.92 -4.55 -20.36
CA PHE A 206 -10.06 -5.04 -18.99
C PHE A 206 -9.46 -4.05 -17.97
N VAL A 207 -8.23 -3.61 -18.19
CA VAL A 207 -7.51 -2.71 -17.28
C VAL A 207 -8.20 -1.34 -17.20
N CYS A 208 -8.59 -0.75 -18.33
CA CYS A 208 -9.24 0.56 -18.36
C CYS A 208 -10.66 0.53 -17.75
N GLY A 209 -11.39 -0.59 -17.90
CA GLY A 209 -12.74 -0.72 -17.34
C GLY A 209 -12.79 -1.12 -15.86
N LEU A 210 -11.69 -1.64 -15.30
CA LEU A 210 -11.68 -2.20 -13.95
C LEU A 210 -11.85 -1.16 -12.82
N PRO A 211 -11.26 0.05 -12.85
CA PRO A 211 -11.44 1.05 -11.79
C PRO A 211 -12.91 1.37 -11.52
N GLN A 212 -13.69 1.62 -12.57
CA GLN A 212 -15.12 1.93 -12.46
C GLN A 212 -15.92 0.75 -11.90
N ARG A 213 -15.58 -0.48 -12.31
CA ARG A 213 -16.22 -1.68 -11.76
C ARG A 213 -15.96 -1.84 -10.26
N ILE A 214 -14.74 -1.56 -9.79
CA ILE A 214 -14.41 -1.63 -8.38
C ILE A 214 -15.18 -0.56 -7.58
N LYS A 215 -15.24 0.68 -8.07
CA LYS A 215 -15.99 1.78 -7.43
C LYS A 215 -17.47 1.41 -7.23
N ILE A 216 -18.12 0.85 -8.25
CA ILE A 216 -19.54 0.41 -8.17
C ILE A 216 -19.73 -0.73 -7.15
N ILE A 217 -18.81 -1.69 -7.09
CA ILE A 217 -18.88 -2.80 -6.14
C ILE A 217 -18.71 -2.28 -4.71
N GLU A 218 -17.77 -1.35 -4.51
CA GLU A 218 -17.50 -0.74 -3.20
C GLU A 218 -18.70 0.08 -2.70
N GLU A 219 -19.31 0.92 -3.53
CA GLU A 219 -20.51 1.68 -3.16
C GLU A 219 -21.64 0.75 -2.66
N LYS A 220 -21.86 -0.37 -3.38
CA LYS A 220 -22.84 -1.38 -2.97
C LYS A 220 -22.46 -2.11 -1.69
N ALA A 221 -21.16 -2.30 -1.42
CA ALA A 221 -20.68 -2.91 -0.19
C ALA A 221 -20.85 -1.97 1.01
N GLN A 222 -20.54 -0.69 0.84
CA GLN A 222 -20.71 0.33 1.89
C GLN A 222 -22.16 0.53 2.31
N ASP A 223 -23.09 0.47 1.36
CA ASP A 223 -24.52 0.54 1.68
C ASP A 223 -25.00 -0.60 2.59
N ARG A 224 -24.35 -1.77 2.49
CA ARG A 224 -24.63 -2.95 3.34
C ARG A 224 -23.87 -2.89 4.67
N ALA A 225 -22.74 -2.19 4.74
CA ALA A 225 -21.85 -2.12 5.90
C ALA A 225 -22.32 -1.16 7.02
N LYS A 226 -23.50 -0.53 6.90
CA LYS A 226 -24.05 0.42 7.89
C LYS A 226 -24.27 -0.19 9.29
N GLN A 227 -24.20 -1.52 9.42
CA GLN A 227 -24.29 -2.28 10.68
C GLN A 227 -22.96 -2.98 11.04
N ALA A 228 -21.82 -2.32 10.82
CA ALA A 228 -20.52 -2.95 11.06
C ALA A 228 -20.35 -3.37 12.54
N PRO A 229 -19.97 -4.64 12.80
CA PRO A 229 -19.80 -5.17 14.15
C PRO A 229 -18.55 -4.56 14.82
N SER A 230 -18.49 -4.68 16.15
CA SER A 230 -17.29 -4.36 16.91
C SER A 230 -16.52 -5.63 17.26
N LEU A 231 -15.19 -5.52 17.33
CA LEU A 231 -14.32 -6.62 17.76
C LEU A 231 -13.28 -6.12 18.75
N ARG A 232 -12.69 -7.03 19.51
CA ARG A 232 -11.58 -6.74 20.42
C ARG A 232 -10.25 -6.91 19.70
N LEU A 233 -9.46 -5.84 19.64
CA LEU A 233 -8.19 -5.83 18.95
C LEU A 233 -7.02 -5.88 19.96
N SER A 234 -6.20 -6.92 19.86
CA SER A 234 -5.09 -7.17 20.80
C SER A 234 -4.11 -6.01 20.87
N TRP A 235 -3.85 -5.34 19.74
CA TRP A 235 -2.91 -4.22 19.64
C TRP A 235 -3.32 -2.99 20.44
N VAL A 236 -4.58 -2.89 20.84
CA VAL A 236 -5.08 -1.80 21.68
C VAL A 236 -5.56 -2.33 23.03
N TYR A 237 -4.89 -3.35 23.57
CA TYR A 237 -5.20 -3.96 24.87
C TYR A 237 -6.59 -4.60 24.91
N ASP A 238 -6.96 -5.33 23.85
CA ASP A 238 -8.25 -6.00 23.69
C ASP A 238 -9.46 -5.04 23.82
N ARG A 239 -9.25 -3.75 23.57
CA ARG A 239 -10.33 -2.75 23.50
C ARG A 239 -11.21 -3.01 22.27
N GLU A 240 -12.50 -2.73 22.42
CA GLU A 240 -13.46 -2.85 21.33
C GLU A 240 -13.27 -1.73 20.32
N VAL A 241 -13.14 -2.13 19.05
CA VAL A 241 -13.02 -1.25 17.89
C VAL A 241 -14.09 -1.66 16.89
N ARG A 242 -14.78 -0.66 16.35
CA ARG A 242 -15.75 -0.86 15.28
C ARG A 242 -15.02 -1.18 13.97
N LEU A 243 -15.43 -2.24 13.29
CA LEU A 243 -15.00 -2.50 11.92
C LEU A 243 -15.53 -1.41 10.98
#